data_AF-A0A7R9AA64-F1
#
_entry.id   AF-A0A7R9AA64-F1
#
_cell.length_a   1.000
_cell.length_b   1.000
_cell.length_c   1.000
_cell.angle_alpha   90.00
_cell.angle_beta   90.00
_cell.angle_gamma   90.00
#
_symmetry.space_group_name_H-M   'P 1'
#
loop_
_entity.id
_entity.type
_entity.pdbx_description
1 polymer ?
#
loop_
_entity_poly.entity_id
_entity_poly.type
_entity_poly.pdbx_seq_one_letter_code
_entity_poly.pdbx_strand_id
1 'polypeptide(L)'
;MDFRNCGRYVTDNVVSSACVTGVWIFYSEYSYNYQNVGAVEWIYGDDYRSNLKTVGNQVSSLRYAGDSKDWKASTITLYEFDLFAGKEYYESGDSTEVPSEMTTVRSFIVTGQGFWTLYASKNFNGNGICVGAQPGNYAGFAPDLNAFGIGTVRSFRKACFTKSTTVQLDSDQHGVVLKAAE
;
A
#
# COMPACT_ATOMS: atom_id res chain seq x y z
N MET A 1 -9.86 15.15 18.76
CA MET A 1 -10.61 14.03 19.35
C MET A 1 -9.69 12.82 19.25
N ASP A 2 -9.40 12.15 20.38
CA ASP A 2 -8.41 11.07 20.47
C ASP A 2 -9.12 9.73 20.12
N PHE A 3 -8.83 9.17 18.94
CA PHE A 3 -9.54 7.99 18.42
C PHE A 3 -9.10 6.72 19.17
N ARG A 4 -9.90 6.30 20.17
CA ARG A 4 -9.67 5.06 20.94
C ARG A 4 -10.71 3.96 20.70
N ASN A 5 -11.63 4.07 19.75
CA ASN A 5 -12.57 2.98 19.47
C ASN A 5 -13.21 3.08 18.07
N CYS A 6 -12.84 2.17 17.17
CA CYS A 6 -13.36 2.09 15.79
C CYS A 6 -14.76 1.46 15.74
N GLY A 7 -15.78 2.17 16.26
CA GLY A 7 -17.17 1.74 16.27
C GLY A 7 -18.10 2.80 15.73
N ARG A 8 -18.11 2.99 14.40
CA ARG A 8 -18.88 4.04 13.68
C ARG A 8 -18.60 5.47 14.22
N TYR A 9 -19.19 6.50 13.62
CA TYR A 9 -19.11 7.93 13.97
C TYR A 9 -18.07 8.78 13.20
N VAL A 10 -18.59 9.40 12.14
CA VAL A 10 -18.29 10.76 11.65
C VAL A 10 -16.80 11.12 11.60
N THR A 11 -16.10 10.60 10.61
CA THR A 11 -14.88 11.23 10.07
C THR A 11 -15.28 12.35 9.12
N ASP A 12 -16.03 13.36 9.57
CA ASP A 12 -16.29 14.55 8.75
C ASP A 12 -15.29 15.62 9.18
N ASN A 13 -14.10 15.62 8.57
CA ASN A 13 -13.14 16.73 8.63
C ASN A 13 -12.65 17.14 10.04
N VAL A 14 -12.65 16.22 11.01
CA VAL A 14 -12.22 16.50 12.40
C VAL A 14 -10.99 15.71 12.85
N VAL A 15 -10.51 14.76 12.03
CA VAL A 15 -9.36 13.91 12.38
C VAL A 15 -8.06 14.67 12.13
N SER A 16 -7.38 15.10 13.19
CA SER A 16 -6.07 15.77 13.13
C SER A 16 -4.92 14.91 13.64
N SER A 17 -5.22 13.79 14.30
CA SER A 17 -4.24 12.86 14.85
C SER A 17 -4.81 11.45 14.91
N ALA A 18 -3.96 10.44 14.86
CA ALA A 18 -4.34 9.05 14.92
C ALA A 18 -3.40 8.23 15.82
N CYS A 19 -3.97 7.20 16.44
CA CYS A 19 -3.28 6.17 17.20
C CYS A 19 -3.59 4.84 16.53
N VAL A 20 -2.59 4.15 15.98
CA VAL A 20 -2.82 3.00 15.11
C VAL A 20 -1.96 1.80 15.49
N THR A 21 -2.53 0.61 15.29
CA THR A 21 -1.78 -0.64 15.14
C THR A 21 -2.04 -1.16 13.72
N GLY A 22 -0.97 -1.47 12.98
CA GLY A 22 -1.02 -1.85 11.58
C GLY A 22 -0.88 -0.70 10.59
N VAL A 23 -1.13 -0.97 9.30
CA VAL A 23 -0.95 0.00 8.22
C VAL A 23 -2.30 0.66 7.90
N TRP A 24 -2.36 1.98 8.06
CA TRP A 24 -3.58 2.76 7.85
C TRP A 24 -3.37 3.87 6.84
N ILE A 25 -4.36 4.04 5.96
CA ILE A 25 -4.38 5.07 4.92
C ILE A 25 -5.60 5.96 5.15
N PHE A 26 -5.38 7.27 5.12
CA PHE A 26 -6.36 8.31 5.40
C PHE A 26 -6.54 9.16 4.13
N TYR A 27 -7.79 9.43 3.78
CA TYR A 27 -8.18 10.07 2.53
C TYR A 27 -8.99 11.34 2.80
N SER A 28 -8.70 12.42 2.07
CA SER A 28 -9.47 13.66 2.19
C SER A 28 -10.88 13.54 1.59
N GLU A 29 -11.10 12.63 0.64
CA GLU A 29 -12.40 12.40 0.02
C GLU A 29 -13.07 11.12 0.54
N TYR A 30 -14.37 11.02 0.26
CA TYR A 30 -15.13 9.80 0.50
C TYR A 30 -14.68 8.66 -0.42
N SER A 31 -15.02 7.43 -0.03
CA SER A 31 -14.81 6.23 -0.86
C SER A 31 -13.37 6.09 -1.34
N TYR A 32 -12.41 6.43 -0.47
CA TYR A 32 -10.99 6.25 -0.69
C TYR A 32 -10.45 6.93 -1.96
N ASN A 33 -10.92 8.17 -2.20
CA ASN A 33 -10.59 8.97 -3.39
C ASN A 33 -10.94 8.26 -4.73
N TYR A 34 -11.94 7.37 -4.76
CA TYR A 34 -12.30 6.64 -5.98
C TYR A 34 -12.93 7.55 -7.06
N GLN A 35 -13.76 8.51 -6.66
CA GLN A 35 -14.47 9.40 -7.58
C GLN A 35 -13.78 10.74 -7.79
N ASN A 36 -13.07 11.22 -6.77
CA ASN A 36 -12.41 12.51 -6.73
C ASN A 36 -10.94 12.34 -6.37
N VAL A 37 -10.08 13.11 -7.00
CA VAL A 37 -8.68 13.22 -6.58
C VAL A 37 -8.64 13.99 -5.26
N GLY A 38 -8.11 13.35 -4.24
CA GLY A 38 -7.95 13.92 -2.90
C GLY A 38 -6.54 13.72 -2.36
N ALA A 39 -6.25 14.41 -1.26
CA ALA A 39 -5.05 14.19 -0.49
C ALA A 39 -5.10 12.81 0.21
N VAL A 40 -3.92 12.22 0.39
CA VAL A 40 -3.74 10.92 1.04
C VAL A 40 -2.60 11.02 2.04
N GLU A 41 -2.77 10.40 3.19
CA GLU A 41 -1.74 10.25 4.21
C GLU A 41 -1.75 8.82 4.73
N TRP A 42 -0.60 8.22 5.01
CA TRP A 42 -0.54 6.89 5.62
C TRP A 42 0.43 6.87 6.79
N ILE A 43 0.06 6.09 7.80
CA ILE A 43 0.88 5.84 8.99
C ILE A 43 0.81 4.36 9.33
N TYR A 44 1.86 3.84 9.96
CA TYR A 44 1.88 2.44 10.41
C TYR A 44 2.73 2.27 11.67
N GLY A 45 2.49 1.17 12.39
CA GLY A 45 3.29 0.77 13.53
C GLY A 45 2.50 -0.01 14.58
N ASP A 46 3.09 -0.17 15.76
CA ASP A 46 2.45 -0.75 16.95
C ASP A 46 2.16 0.36 17.96
N ASP A 47 0.88 0.60 18.30
CA ASP A 47 0.45 1.74 19.14
C ASP A 47 1.09 3.07 18.70
N TYR A 48 1.24 3.24 17.38
CA TYR A 48 1.92 4.39 16.79
C TYR A 48 0.99 5.60 16.80
N ARG A 49 1.51 6.72 17.31
CA ARG A 49 0.75 7.96 17.47
C ARG A 49 1.40 9.07 16.68
N SER A 50 0.62 9.71 15.81
CA SER A 50 1.08 10.87 15.07
C SER A 50 -0.06 11.84 14.80
N ASN A 51 0.30 13.11 14.64
CA ASN A 51 -0.56 14.09 14.00
C ASN A 51 -0.58 13.82 12.50
N LEU A 52 -1.76 13.98 11.88
CA LEU A 52 -1.93 13.92 10.43
C LEU A 52 -1.57 15.29 9.86
N LYS A 53 -0.55 15.33 9.00
CA LYS A 53 0.02 16.57 8.45
C LYS A 53 -0.63 16.96 7.12
N THR A 54 -0.91 15.98 6.28
CA THR A 54 -1.37 16.15 4.90
C THR A 54 -2.89 16.22 4.84
N VAL A 55 -3.58 15.36 5.60
CA VAL A 55 -5.05 15.26 5.61
C VAL A 55 -5.67 15.67 6.96
N GLY A 56 -4.90 16.33 7.83
CA GLY A 56 -5.35 16.79 9.12
C GLY A 56 -6.60 17.68 9.01
N ASN A 57 -7.65 17.33 9.74
CA ASN A 57 -8.99 17.94 9.70
C ASN A 57 -9.66 17.87 8.31
N GLN A 58 -9.25 16.92 7.47
CA GLN A 58 -9.82 16.70 6.13
C GLN A 58 -10.19 15.24 5.88
N VAL A 59 -9.87 14.32 6.80
CA VAL A 59 -10.14 12.89 6.60
C VAL A 59 -11.64 12.65 6.47
N SER A 60 -12.04 12.12 5.31
CA SER A 60 -13.41 11.75 4.97
C SER A 60 -13.59 10.24 4.80
N SER A 61 -12.51 9.50 4.55
CA SER A 61 -12.49 8.04 4.59
C SER A 61 -11.11 7.51 4.99
N LEU A 62 -11.05 6.26 5.43
CA LEU A 62 -9.80 5.60 5.83
C LEU A 62 -9.90 4.10 5.59
N ARG A 63 -8.77 3.44 5.33
CA ARG A 63 -8.72 1.98 5.16
C ARG A 63 -7.46 1.37 5.76
N TYR A 64 -7.54 0.06 5.95
CA TYR A 64 -6.45 -0.77 6.45
C TYR A 64 -5.76 -1.50 5.29
N ALA A 65 -4.44 -1.67 5.35
CA ALA A 65 -3.67 -2.46 4.39
C ALA A 65 -2.96 -3.64 5.09
N GLY A 66 -2.88 -4.79 4.41
CA GLY A 66 -2.30 -6.00 4.96
C GLY A 66 -3.26 -6.85 5.79
N ASP A 67 -2.73 -7.80 6.57
CA ASP A 67 -3.54 -8.70 7.40
C ASP A 67 -3.95 -8.01 8.72
N SER A 68 -5.26 -7.84 8.92
CA SER A 68 -5.82 -7.22 10.13
C SER A 68 -5.53 -7.96 11.44
N LYS A 69 -5.19 -9.25 11.40
CA LYS A 69 -4.86 -10.08 12.57
C LYS A 69 -3.37 -10.06 12.89
N ASP A 70 -2.53 -9.92 11.87
CA ASP A 70 -1.09 -9.80 11.99
C ASP A 70 -0.55 -8.86 10.91
N TRP A 71 -0.47 -7.58 11.23
CA TRP A 71 -0.05 -6.55 10.28
C TRP A 71 1.40 -6.71 9.79
N LYS A 72 2.18 -7.58 10.46
CA LYS A 72 3.55 -7.94 10.10
C LYS A 72 3.61 -9.21 9.26
N ALA A 73 2.48 -9.83 8.95
CA ALA A 73 2.40 -10.96 8.03
C ALA A 73 2.86 -10.54 6.62
N SER A 74 3.48 -11.48 5.89
CA SER A 74 3.93 -11.21 4.52
C SER A 74 2.75 -11.19 3.55
N THR A 75 2.31 -9.99 3.16
CA THR A 75 1.16 -9.78 2.27
C THR A 75 1.47 -8.72 1.20
N ILE A 76 0.59 -8.64 0.20
CA ILE A 76 0.56 -7.56 -0.77
C ILE A 76 -0.85 -6.99 -0.90
N THR A 77 -0.97 -5.69 -1.09
CA THR A 77 -2.24 -5.01 -1.38
C THR A 77 -2.03 -4.09 -2.57
N LEU A 78 -2.74 -4.37 -3.67
CA LEU A 78 -2.70 -3.61 -4.90
C LEU A 78 -3.84 -2.59 -4.92
N TYR A 79 -3.63 -1.44 -5.55
CA TYR A 79 -4.63 -0.38 -5.71
C TYR A 79 -4.79 0.09 -7.16
N GLU A 80 -6.01 0.43 -7.52
CA GLU A 80 -6.40 0.78 -8.89
C GLU A 80 -5.79 2.09 -9.36
N PHE A 81 -5.61 3.05 -8.45
CA PHE A 81 -5.06 4.38 -8.73
C PHE A 81 -3.76 4.64 -7.94
N ASP A 82 -3.10 5.75 -8.27
CA ASP A 82 -1.93 6.23 -7.54
C ASP A 82 -2.32 6.58 -6.09
N LEU A 83 -1.33 6.72 -5.19
CA LEU A 83 -1.53 7.06 -3.77
C LEU A 83 -2.54 6.15 -3.05
N PHE A 84 -2.54 4.86 -3.38
CA PHE A 84 -3.36 3.83 -2.75
C PHE A 84 -4.87 4.13 -2.83
N ALA A 85 -5.30 4.81 -3.88
CA ALA A 85 -6.69 5.18 -4.10
C ALA A 85 -7.46 4.15 -4.92
N GLY A 86 -8.77 4.23 -4.82
CA GLY A 86 -9.70 3.39 -5.58
C GLY A 86 -9.82 1.95 -5.10
N LYS A 87 -10.19 1.00 -5.98
CA LYS A 87 -10.37 -0.40 -5.60
C LYS A 87 -9.07 -1.02 -5.10
N GLU A 88 -9.20 -2.03 -4.25
CA GLU A 88 -8.07 -2.79 -3.72
C GLU A 88 -8.18 -4.27 -4.03
N TYR A 89 -7.02 -4.92 -4.11
CA TYR A 89 -6.90 -6.37 -4.14
C TYR A 89 -5.80 -6.80 -3.16
N TYR A 90 -6.20 -7.53 -2.13
CA TYR A 90 -5.32 -8.03 -1.07
C TYR A 90 -5.05 -9.51 -1.28
N GLU A 91 -3.78 -9.92 -1.10
CA GLU A 91 -3.41 -11.32 -1.03
C GLU A 91 -2.27 -11.61 -0.05
N SER A 92 -2.28 -12.86 0.43
CA SER A 92 -1.20 -13.43 1.27
C SER A 92 -0.44 -14.55 0.59
N GLY A 93 -0.84 -14.95 -0.63
CA GLY A 93 -0.20 -15.99 -1.41
C GLY A 93 0.13 -15.52 -2.83
N ASP A 94 0.61 -16.47 -3.63
CA ASP A 94 0.84 -16.24 -5.05
C ASP A 94 -0.49 -16.09 -5.79
N SER A 95 -0.50 -15.23 -6.82
CA SER A 95 -1.64 -15.08 -7.71
C SER A 95 -1.18 -15.06 -9.17
N THR A 96 -1.68 -16.01 -9.95
CA THR A 96 -1.40 -16.09 -11.40
C THR A 96 -2.16 -15.01 -12.18
N GLU A 97 -3.15 -14.36 -11.58
CA GLU A 97 -3.95 -13.33 -12.23
C GLU A 97 -4.54 -12.35 -11.20
N VAL A 98 -4.27 -11.06 -11.39
CA VAL A 98 -5.03 -9.99 -10.74
C VAL A 98 -6.46 -9.99 -11.27
N PRO A 99 -7.49 -9.86 -10.40
CA PRO A 99 -8.90 -9.88 -10.78
C PRO A 99 -9.23 -8.97 -11.97
N SER A 100 -10.13 -9.44 -12.83
CA SER A 100 -10.52 -8.75 -14.07
C SER A 100 -11.13 -7.37 -13.86
N GLU A 101 -11.70 -7.14 -12.68
CA GLU A 101 -12.36 -5.94 -12.21
C GLU A 101 -11.37 -4.82 -11.86
N MET A 102 -10.10 -5.18 -11.71
CA MET A 102 -8.97 -4.30 -11.49
C MET A 102 -8.16 -4.18 -12.78
N THR A 103 -8.69 -3.38 -13.71
CA THR A 103 -8.15 -3.24 -15.07
C THR A 103 -6.77 -2.61 -15.10
N THR A 104 -6.47 -1.74 -14.12
CA THR A 104 -5.18 -1.10 -13.91
C THR A 104 -4.75 -1.24 -12.45
N VAL A 105 -3.47 -1.51 -12.23
CA VAL A 105 -2.81 -1.40 -10.93
C VAL A 105 -1.83 -0.25 -11.02
N ARG A 106 -1.87 0.65 -10.05
CA ARG A 106 -1.16 1.94 -10.11
C ARG A 106 -0.37 2.25 -8.85
N SER A 107 -0.73 1.65 -7.72
CA SER A 107 0.07 1.70 -6.50
C SER A 107 -0.10 0.40 -5.71
N PHE A 108 0.80 0.13 -4.77
CA PHE A 108 0.72 -1.06 -3.94
C PHE A 108 1.46 -0.90 -2.61
N ILE A 109 1.07 -1.71 -1.64
CA ILE A 109 1.73 -1.83 -0.34
C ILE A 109 2.11 -3.29 -0.15
N VAL A 110 3.33 -3.53 0.33
CA VAL A 110 3.73 -4.84 0.86
C VAL A 110 3.84 -4.74 2.36
N THR A 111 3.38 -5.77 3.07
CA THR A 111 3.60 -5.88 4.52
C THR A 111 4.40 -7.13 4.84
N GLY A 112 4.98 -7.13 6.04
CA GLY A 112 5.84 -8.19 6.53
C GLY A 112 7.23 -8.21 5.90
N GLN A 113 8.02 -9.19 6.33
CA GLN A 113 9.36 -9.41 5.81
C GLN A 113 9.33 -10.27 4.55
N GLY A 114 10.37 -10.09 3.72
CA GLY A 114 10.55 -10.83 2.48
C GLY A 114 10.21 -10.00 1.25
N PHE A 115 10.17 -10.68 0.12
CA PHE A 115 10.03 -10.05 -1.18
C PHE A 115 8.84 -10.61 -1.94
N TRP A 116 8.38 -9.83 -2.91
CA TRP A 116 7.38 -10.18 -3.90
C TRP A 116 7.94 -9.92 -5.29
N THR A 117 7.71 -10.84 -6.23
CA THR A 117 7.90 -10.54 -7.64
C THR A 117 6.58 -10.14 -8.26
N LEU A 118 6.52 -8.93 -8.82
CA LEU A 118 5.37 -8.40 -9.56
C LEU A 118 5.61 -8.52 -11.06
N TYR A 119 4.61 -8.95 -11.82
CA TYR A 119 4.70 -9.20 -13.26
C TYR A 119 3.68 -8.41 -14.06
N ALA A 120 4.10 -7.89 -15.21
CA ALA A 120 3.24 -7.13 -16.12
C ALA A 120 2.23 -7.99 -16.88
N SER A 121 2.40 -9.31 -16.92
CA SER A 121 1.47 -10.25 -17.56
C SER A 121 0.99 -11.33 -16.60
N LYS A 122 -0.07 -12.03 -16.98
CA LYS A 122 -0.62 -13.17 -16.24
C LYS A 122 0.38 -14.33 -16.18
N ASN A 123 0.18 -15.24 -15.24
CA ASN A 123 0.94 -16.48 -15.07
C ASN A 123 2.45 -16.25 -14.89
N PHE A 124 2.84 -15.20 -14.16
CA PHE A 124 4.23 -14.85 -13.84
C PHE A 124 5.11 -14.55 -15.06
N ASN A 125 4.51 -13.94 -16.11
CA ASN A 125 5.20 -13.64 -17.37
C ASN A 125 5.38 -12.13 -17.60
N GLY A 126 6.15 -11.79 -18.63
CA GLY A 126 6.42 -10.41 -19.03
C GLY A 126 7.50 -9.77 -18.16
N ASN A 127 7.59 -8.43 -18.25
CA ASN A 127 8.52 -7.68 -17.39
C ASN A 127 8.14 -7.87 -15.92
N GLY A 128 9.14 -7.99 -15.06
CA GLY A 128 8.91 -8.18 -13.63
C GLY A 128 9.96 -7.51 -12.76
N ILE A 129 9.51 -7.12 -11.57
CA ILE A 129 10.30 -6.44 -10.54
C ILE A 129 10.22 -7.22 -9.23
N CYS A 130 11.33 -7.24 -8.48
CA CYS A 130 11.30 -7.76 -7.13
C CYS A 130 11.22 -6.60 -6.13
N VAL A 131 10.26 -6.65 -5.22
CA VAL A 131 9.97 -5.57 -4.27
C VAL A 131 9.83 -6.13 -2.85
N GLY A 132 10.29 -5.39 -1.86
CA GLY A 132 10.15 -5.74 -0.45
C GLY A 132 10.17 -4.48 0.42
N ALA A 133 9.68 -4.58 1.66
CA ALA A 133 9.88 -3.50 2.63
C ALA A 133 11.36 -3.43 3.02
N GLN A 134 11.87 -2.22 3.27
CA GLN A 134 13.24 -2.03 3.75
C GLN A 134 13.55 -2.91 4.98
N PRO A 135 14.79 -3.41 5.13
CA PRO A 135 15.20 -4.17 6.31
C PRO A 135 14.89 -3.42 7.62
N GLY A 136 14.24 -4.09 8.55
CA GLY A 136 13.80 -3.49 9.83
C GLY A 136 12.41 -2.85 9.78
N ASN A 137 11.84 -2.64 8.59
CA ASN A 137 10.46 -2.23 8.39
C ASN A 137 9.55 -3.44 8.10
N TYR A 138 8.29 -3.31 8.47
CA TYR A 138 7.23 -4.31 8.19
C TYR A 138 6.19 -3.81 7.19
N ALA A 139 6.40 -2.62 6.62
CA ALA A 139 5.55 -2.04 5.58
C ALA A 139 6.44 -1.34 4.56
N GLY A 140 6.15 -1.55 3.28
CA GLY A 140 6.81 -0.92 2.15
C GLY A 140 5.77 -0.30 1.22
N PHE A 141 5.97 0.97 0.86
CA PHE A 141 4.97 1.77 0.16
C PHE A 141 5.44 2.12 -1.26
N ALA A 142 4.58 1.84 -2.24
CA ALA A 142 4.79 2.21 -3.64
C ALA A 142 3.60 3.04 -4.15
N PRO A 143 3.59 4.37 -3.89
CA PRO A 143 2.45 5.23 -4.22
C PRO A 143 2.28 5.47 -5.72
N ASP A 144 3.30 5.19 -6.54
CA ASP A 144 3.26 5.32 -7.99
C ASP A 144 4.05 4.16 -8.65
N LEU A 145 3.34 3.32 -9.41
CA LEU A 145 3.92 2.17 -10.11
C LEU A 145 4.78 2.58 -11.33
N ASN A 146 4.61 3.80 -11.86
CA ASN A 146 5.40 4.26 -13.01
C ASN A 146 6.90 4.32 -12.67
N ALA A 147 7.23 4.54 -11.39
CA ALA A 147 8.61 4.54 -10.89
C ALA A 147 9.35 3.21 -11.13
N PHE A 148 8.62 2.12 -11.38
CA PHE A 148 9.19 0.78 -11.56
C PHE A 148 9.25 0.31 -13.02
N GLY A 149 8.66 1.05 -13.96
CA GLY A 149 8.76 0.74 -15.40
C GLY A 149 8.09 -0.57 -15.85
N ILE A 150 7.18 -1.16 -15.05
CA ILE A 150 6.44 -2.38 -15.44
C ILE A 150 5.05 -2.10 -16.03
N GLY A 151 4.59 -0.84 -16.00
CA GLY A 151 3.31 -0.39 -16.54
C GLY A 151 2.11 -0.72 -15.65
N THR A 152 1.83 -2.00 -15.42
CA THR A 152 0.75 -2.49 -14.52
C THR A 152 1.16 -3.84 -13.92
N VAL A 153 0.44 -4.30 -12.90
CA VAL A 153 0.61 -5.65 -12.32
C VAL A 153 -0.54 -6.54 -12.80
N ARG A 154 -0.21 -7.72 -13.32
CA ARG A 154 -1.19 -8.73 -13.76
C ARG A 154 -1.01 -10.08 -13.08
N SER A 155 0.12 -10.36 -12.45
CA SER A 155 0.32 -11.51 -11.56
C SER A 155 1.48 -11.23 -10.59
N PHE A 156 1.55 -12.00 -9.50
CA PHE A 156 2.59 -11.82 -8.48
C PHE A 156 2.81 -13.07 -7.64
N ARG A 157 4.00 -13.22 -7.07
CA ARG A 157 4.36 -14.35 -6.20
C ARG A 157 5.40 -13.98 -5.16
N LYS A 158 5.43 -14.73 -4.07
CA LYS A 158 6.38 -14.55 -2.96
C LYS A 158 7.79 -14.96 -3.36
N ALA A 159 8.78 -14.22 -2.89
CA ALA A 159 10.20 -14.27 -3.24
C ALA A 159 10.56 -13.62 -4.59
N CYS A 160 11.87 -13.46 -4.81
CA CYS A 160 12.43 -12.93 -6.05
C CYS A 160 12.69 -14.05 -7.06
N PHE A 161 12.04 -13.97 -8.23
CA PHE A 161 12.25 -14.91 -9.33
C PHE A 161 12.66 -14.22 -10.64
N THR A 162 12.76 -12.89 -10.62
CA THR A 162 13.31 -12.13 -11.73
C THR A 162 14.81 -11.89 -11.50
N LYS A 163 15.57 -11.82 -12.60
CA LYS A 163 16.96 -11.34 -12.58
C LYS A 163 17.05 -9.80 -12.54
N SER A 164 15.91 -9.11 -12.59
CA SER A 164 15.82 -7.65 -12.48
C SER A 164 16.25 -7.13 -11.11
N THR A 165 16.50 -5.83 -11.05
CA THR A 165 16.80 -5.08 -9.82
C THR A 165 15.77 -5.36 -8.72
N THR A 166 16.28 -5.74 -7.56
CA THR A 166 15.52 -5.76 -6.30
C THR A 166 15.35 -4.34 -5.80
N VAL A 167 14.11 -3.98 -5.46
CA VAL A 167 13.74 -2.67 -4.95
C VAL A 167 13.29 -2.79 -3.50
N GLN A 168 13.93 -2.00 -2.63
CA GLN A 168 13.50 -1.83 -1.25
C GLN A 168 12.60 -0.60 -1.17
N LEU A 169 11.40 -0.81 -0.64
CA LEU A 169 10.40 0.24 -0.48
C LEU A 169 10.56 0.89 0.89
N ASP A 170 10.64 2.21 0.87
CA ASP A 170 10.70 3.02 2.08
C ASP A 170 9.35 3.02 2.82
N SER A 171 9.45 3.33 4.12
CA SER A 171 8.37 3.63 5.05
C SER A 171 7.84 5.06 4.91
N ASP A 172 8.63 5.98 4.35
CA ASP A 172 8.32 7.40 4.41
C ASP A 172 7.31 7.85 3.34
N GLN A 173 6.51 8.87 3.68
CA GLN A 173 5.42 9.41 2.84
C GLN A 173 5.85 10.02 1.50
N HIS A 174 7.15 9.96 1.18
CA HIS A 174 7.75 10.57 -0.01
C HIS A 174 8.45 9.56 -0.91
N GLY A 175 8.08 8.28 -0.81
CA GLY A 175 8.25 7.29 -1.89
C GLY A 175 9.66 7.28 -2.49
N VAL A 176 10.68 6.99 -1.67
CA VAL A 176 12.03 6.80 -2.19
C VAL A 176 12.19 5.33 -2.60
N VAL A 177 12.28 5.10 -3.90
CA VAL A 177 12.82 3.84 -4.46
C VAL A 177 14.32 3.84 -4.16
N LEU A 178 14.75 3.15 -3.10
CA LEU A 178 16.16 2.86 -2.92
C LEU A 178 16.54 1.75 -3.92
N LYS A 179 17.30 2.13 -4.95
CA LYS A 179 17.75 1.20 -6.00
C LYS A 179 18.75 0.18 -5.45
N ALA A 180 18.57 -1.06 -5.93
CA ALA A 180 19.47 -2.20 -6.05
C ALA A 180 20.29 -2.59 -4.81
N ALA A 181 19.89 -3.69 -4.16
CA ALA A 181 20.87 -4.58 -3.55
C ALA A 181 21.61 -5.29 -4.70
N GLU A 182 22.91 -5.04 -4.83
CA GLU A 182 23.83 -5.80 -5.69
C GLU A 182 23.97 -7.26 -5.24
#